data_AF-A0A3M0CW12-F1
#
_entry.id   AF-A0A3M0CW12-F1
#
_cell.length_a   1.000
_cell.length_b   1.000
_cell.length_c   1.000
_cell.angle_alpha   90.00
_cell.angle_beta   90.00
_cell.angle_gamma   90.00
#
_symmetry.space_group_name_H-M   'P 1'
#
loop_
_entity.id
_entity.type
_entity.pdbx_description
1 polymer ?
#
loop_
_entity_poly.entity_id
_entity_poly.type
_entity_poly.pdbx_seq_one_letter_code
_entity_poly.pdbx_strand_id
1 'polypeptide(L)'
;MRRDALHLVLAAVILLAGCTAPTGPSDTTDPTATSTPTATATPPPTATPQPVAVEYAVSAGTIPDDIESVEVTLQVVFVERAGDMGPCWRGTFTGPYKPTITPIAPPEGECYRSESVTLDLTALDGERSLGRITAPGRFTAGHALIATNVTATYRNGTTVTGIKDASGKRVRVVDGPPAGPYRVTLSLQAYDDRPYDYWFVTEEN
;
A
#
# COMPACT_ATOMS: atom_id res chain seq x y z
N MET A 1 -21.34 20.46 54.89
CA MET A 1 -22.57 20.55 54.08
C MET A 1 -22.38 19.51 52.97
N ARG A 2 -22.85 18.24 53.06
CA ARG A 2 -24.25 17.75 52.94
C ARG A 2 -24.89 18.37 51.68
N ARG A 3 -25.32 17.66 50.63
CA ARG A 3 -26.00 16.35 50.47
C ARG A 3 -25.81 15.85 49.02
N ASP A 4 -25.59 14.54 48.80
CA ASP A 4 -26.56 13.51 48.30
C ASP A 4 -27.05 13.77 46.83
N ALA A 5 -27.26 12.80 45.93
CA ALA A 5 -27.64 11.41 46.09
C ALA A 5 -27.59 10.63 44.75
N LEU A 6 -27.36 9.32 44.86
CA LEU A 6 -28.10 8.19 44.23
C LEU A 6 -28.29 8.13 42.69
N HIS A 7 -27.67 7.17 42.00
CA HIS A 7 -28.14 5.78 41.72
C HIS A 7 -29.09 5.66 40.51
N LEU A 8 -28.68 4.89 39.50
CA LEU A 8 -29.52 3.81 38.96
C LEU A 8 -28.70 2.79 38.16
N VAL A 9 -28.66 1.59 38.72
CA VAL A 9 -28.23 0.31 38.16
C VAL A 9 -29.33 -0.21 37.25
N LEU A 10 -29.00 -0.81 36.11
CA LEU A 10 -29.88 -1.80 35.50
C LEU A 10 -29.07 -2.94 34.88
N ALA A 11 -29.04 -4.06 35.60
CA ALA A 11 -28.64 -5.37 35.12
C ALA A 11 -29.86 -6.04 34.46
N ALA A 12 -29.68 -6.65 33.30
CA ALA A 12 -30.69 -7.51 32.68
C ALA A 12 -30.20 -8.97 32.74
N VAL A 13 -30.75 -9.70 33.71
CA VAL A 13 -30.65 -11.16 33.86
C VAL A 13 -31.76 -11.78 33.01
N ILE A 14 -31.42 -12.74 32.15
CA ILE A 14 -32.39 -13.56 31.41
C ILE A 14 -32.42 -14.95 32.07
N LEU A 15 -33.58 -15.33 32.62
CA LEU A 15 -33.85 -16.65 33.18
C LEU A 15 -35.35 -16.98 33.00
N LEU A 16 -35.64 -18.29 32.87
CA LEU A 16 -36.94 -19.00 32.86
C LEU A 16 -37.64 -19.07 31.49
N ALA A 17 -38.31 -20.15 31.06
CA ALA A 17 -38.55 -21.54 31.47
C ALA A 17 -39.20 -22.20 30.22
N GLY A 18 -38.96 -23.46 29.83
CA GLY A 18 -39.59 -24.66 30.38
C GLY A 18 -41.05 -24.85 29.92
N CYS A 19 -41.34 -25.79 29.00
CA CYS A 19 -42.62 -26.51 28.84
C CYS A 19 -42.40 -27.69 27.84
N THR A 20 -42.27 -28.93 28.34
CA THR A 20 -43.31 -30.00 28.46
C THR A 20 -43.59 -30.77 27.17
N ALA A 21 -43.28 -32.07 27.21
CA ALA A 21 -43.60 -33.06 26.19
C ALA A 21 -45.08 -33.50 26.29
N PRO A 22 -45.74 -33.82 25.16
CA PRO A 22 -46.94 -34.65 25.16
C PRO A 22 -46.61 -36.10 24.76
N THR A 23 -47.09 -37.05 25.58
CA THR A 23 -47.13 -38.48 25.29
C THR A 23 -48.48 -38.91 24.72
N GLY A 24 -48.44 -39.58 23.57
CA GLY A 24 -49.39 -40.60 23.08
C GLY A 24 -50.51 -40.10 22.13
N PRO A 25 -51.19 -40.99 21.36
CA PRO A 25 -50.94 -42.42 21.07
C PRO A 25 -50.66 -42.70 19.56
N SER A 26 -50.30 -43.95 19.26
CA SER A 26 -50.13 -44.49 17.90
C SER A 26 -51.41 -44.41 17.08
N ASP A 27 -51.31 -43.92 15.84
CA ASP A 27 -52.16 -44.36 14.74
C ASP A 27 -51.30 -44.54 13.48
N THR A 28 -51.24 -45.78 13.05
CA THR A 28 -50.68 -46.23 11.78
C THR A 28 -51.50 -45.64 10.64
N THR A 29 -50.95 -44.66 9.95
CA THR A 29 -51.25 -44.41 8.54
C THR A 29 -49.95 -44.04 7.86
N ASP A 30 -49.62 -44.80 6.81
CA ASP A 30 -48.44 -44.64 5.99
C ASP A 30 -48.81 -43.71 4.83
N PRO A 31 -48.48 -42.39 4.87
CA PRO A 31 -48.43 -41.62 3.65
C PRO A 31 -47.10 -41.96 2.99
N THR A 32 -47.15 -42.55 1.80
CA THR A 32 -46.01 -42.51 0.87
C THR A 32 -45.66 -41.05 0.60
N ALA A 33 -44.81 -40.47 1.45
CA ALA A 33 -44.28 -39.14 1.29
C ALA A 33 -43.29 -39.20 0.13
N THR A 34 -43.73 -38.74 -1.05
CA THR A 34 -42.81 -38.41 -2.13
C THR A 34 -41.97 -37.24 -1.63
N SER A 35 -40.77 -37.54 -1.12
CA SER A 35 -39.76 -36.54 -0.78
C SER A 35 -39.26 -35.92 -2.07
N THR A 36 -39.89 -34.82 -2.50
CA THR A 36 -39.29 -33.94 -3.51
C THR A 36 -37.93 -33.51 -2.97
N PRO A 37 -36.81 -33.79 -3.66
CA PRO A 37 -35.52 -33.31 -3.21
C PRO A 37 -35.57 -31.79 -3.21
N THR A 38 -35.46 -31.17 -2.03
CA THR A 38 -35.20 -29.74 -1.93
C THR A 38 -33.88 -29.50 -2.64
N ALA A 39 -33.93 -28.87 -3.81
CA ALA A 39 -32.75 -28.46 -4.53
C ALA A 39 -31.96 -27.51 -3.62
N THR A 40 -30.81 -27.98 -3.12
CA THR A 40 -29.86 -27.12 -2.41
C THR A 40 -29.46 -26.01 -3.37
N ALA A 41 -29.91 -24.78 -3.08
CA ALA A 41 -29.54 -23.63 -3.87
C ALA A 41 -28.01 -23.51 -3.87
N THR A 42 -27.41 -23.57 -5.06
CA THR A 42 -25.99 -23.28 -5.23
C THR A 42 -25.77 -21.83 -4.77
N PRO A 43 -24.82 -21.57 -3.85
CA PRO A 43 -24.51 -20.20 -3.47
C PRO A 43 -24.12 -19.40 -4.72
N PRO A 44 -24.53 -18.12 -4.81
CA PRO A 44 -24.15 -17.28 -5.94
C PRO A 44 -22.62 -17.24 -6.05
N PRO A 45 -22.06 -17.19 -7.28
CA PRO A 45 -20.62 -17.11 -7.45
C PRO A 45 -20.07 -15.88 -6.71
N THR A 46 -19.05 -16.07 -5.88
CA THR A 46 -18.34 -14.98 -5.24
C THR A 46 -17.74 -14.08 -6.32
N ALA A 47 -18.09 -12.79 -6.31
CA ALA A 47 -17.54 -11.83 -7.25
C ALA A 47 -16.02 -11.84 -7.17
N THR A 48 -15.35 -12.01 -8.31
CA THR A 48 -13.89 -11.88 -8.37
C THR A 48 -13.52 -10.42 -8.15
N PRO A 49 -12.60 -10.10 -7.23
CA PRO A 49 -12.18 -8.73 -6.98
C PRO A 49 -11.65 -8.08 -8.27
N GLN A 50 -12.18 -6.92 -8.63
CA GLN A 50 -11.72 -6.17 -9.80
C GLN A 50 -10.29 -5.67 -9.59
N PRO A 51 -9.43 -5.68 -10.63
CA PRO A 51 -8.09 -5.11 -10.53
C PRO A 51 -8.09 -3.65 -10.07
N VAL A 52 -7.11 -3.30 -9.24
CA VAL A 52 -6.85 -1.91 -8.86
C VAL A 52 -5.86 -1.29 -9.82
N ALA A 53 -5.93 0.04 -10.01
CA ALA A 53 -5.02 0.75 -10.88
C ALA A 53 -4.65 2.11 -10.29
N VAL A 54 -3.41 2.54 -10.53
CA VAL A 54 -2.91 3.87 -10.17
C VAL A 54 -2.19 4.50 -11.37
N GLU A 55 -2.18 5.82 -11.41
CA GLU A 55 -1.44 6.62 -12.38
C GLU A 55 -0.55 7.61 -11.64
N TYR A 56 0.70 7.73 -12.08
CA TYR A 56 1.65 8.71 -11.58
C TYR A 56 2.13 9.60 -12.72
N ALA A 57 2.26 10.89 -12.45
CA ALA A 57 2.94 11.85 -13.30
C ALA A 57 4.17 12.40 -12.54
N VAL A 58 5.32 12.37 -13.19
CA VAL A 58 6.61 12.76 -12.64
C VAL A 58 7.10 14.01 -13.34
N SER A 59 7.48 15.03 -12.59
CA SER A 59 8.22 16.18 -13.09
C SER A 59 9.62 16.23 -12.46
N ALA A 60 10.55 16.85 -13.17
CA ALA A 60 11.81 17.27 -12.60
C ALA A 60 11.63 18.60 -11.85
N GLY A 61 12.17 18.68 -10.64
CA GLY A 61 12.31 19.92 -9.90
C GLY A 61 13.74 20.46 -10.01
N THR A 62 14.30 20.89 -8.88
CA THR A 62 15.66 21.42 -8.85
C THR A 62 16.71 20.36 -9.19
N ILE A 63 17.59 20.65 -10.14
CA ILE A 63 18.79 19.86 -10.46
C ILE A 63 19.98 20.81 -10.52
N PRO A 64 21.14 20.49 -9.92
CA PRO A 64 22.27 21.40 -9.86
C PRO A 64 22.96 21.54 -11.22
N ASP A 65 23.49 22.72 -11.53
CA ASP A 65 24.02 23.04 -12.85
C ASP A 65 25.29 22.26 -13.23
N ASP A 66 25.99 21.65 -12.28
CA ASP A 66 27.17 20.82 -12.54
C ASP A 66 26.83 19.39 -12.96
N ILE A 67 25.55 19.02 -12.87
CA ILE A 67 25.01 17.73 -13.28
C ILE A 67 24.59 17.76 -14.76
N GLU A 68 24.98 16.72 -15.48
CA GLU A 68 24.62 16.50 -16.89
C GLU A 68 23.36 15.66 -17.03
N SER A 69 23.25 14.57 -16.26
CA SER A 69 22.10 13.67 -16.29
C SER A 69 21.76 13.11 -14.92
N VAL A 70 20.48 12.81 -14.71
CA VAL A 70 19.97 12.17 -13.48
C VAL A 70 19.00 11.08 -13.86
N GLU A 71 19.47 9.84 -13.86
CA GLU A 71 18.64 8.66 -14.14
C GLU A 71 17.98 8.15 -12.85
N VAL A 72 16.65 8.04 -12.87
CA VAL A 72 15.85 7.53 -11.77
C VAL A 72 15.04 6.33 -12.23
N THR A 73 15.19 5.21 -11.53
CA THR A 73 14.38 4.00 -11.72
C THR A 73 13.28 3.97 -10.67
N LEU A 74 12.03 3.96 -11.12
CA LEU A 74 10.82 4.00 -10.32
C LEU A 74 10.06 2.67 -10.38
N GLN A 75 9.44 2.28 -9.28
CA GLN A 75 8.56 1.11 -9.20
C GLN A 75 7.38 1.41 -8.28
N VAL A 76 6.19 0.93 -8.65
CA VAL A 76 5.02 0.98 -7.77
C VAL A 76 4.90 -0.33 -7.00
N VAL A 77 4.71 -0.21 -5.69
CA VAL A 77 4.46 -1.34 -4.79
C VAL A 77 3.06 -1.19 -4.21
N PHE A 78 2.23 -2.22 -4.35
CA PHE A 78 0.91 -2.30 -3.72
C PHE A 78 0.93 -3.29 -2.56
N VAL A 79 0.14 -3.02 -1.54
CA VAL A 79 0.06 -3.86 -0.33
C VAL A 79 -1.34 -4.43 -0.15
N GLU A 80 -1.39 -5.69 0.29
CA GLU A 80 -2.64 -6.35 0.65
C GLU A 80 -3.15 -5.89 2.02
N ARG A 81 -2.23 -5.54 2.94
CA ARG A 81 -2.56 -5.01 4.27
C ARG A 81 -1.83 -3.70 4.54
N ALA A 82 -2.51 -2.77 5.20
CA ALA A 82 -1.95 -1.46 5.51
C ALA A 82 -0.71 -1.55 6.43
N GLY A 83 -0.67 -2.53 7.33
CA GLY A 83 0.49 -2.78 8.19
C GLY A 83 1.76 -3.22 7.45
N ASP A 84 1.66 -3.65 6.20
CA ASP A 84 2.79 -4.14 5.39
C ASP A 84 3.45 -3.05 4.56
N MET A 85 2.96 -1.81 4.67
CA MET A 85 3.59 -0.60 4.14
C MET A 85 4.89 -0.29 4.87
N GLY A 86 5.88 -1.16 4.87
CA GLY A 86 7.14 -0.99 5.57
C GLY A 86 8.00 -2.19 5.23
N PRO A 87 7.53 -3.38 5.64
CA PRO A 87 8.08 -4.65 5.19
C PRO A 87 8.15 -4.79 3.65
N CYS A 88 7.15 -4.30 2.90
CA CYS A 88 7.06 -4.50 1.46
C CYS A 88 8.14 -3.80 0.60
N TRP A 89 8.96 -2.91 1.15
CA TRP A 89 10.00 -2.19 0.38
C TRP A 89 11.42 -2.36 0.93
N ARG A 90 11.67 -3.29 1.86
CA ARG A 90 13.04 -3.53 2.41
C ARG A 90 14.12 -3.80 1.35
N GLY A 91 13.74 -4.43 0.24
CA GLY A 91 14.66 -4.87 -0.82
C GLY A 91 15.19 -3.76 -1.70
N THR A 92 14.71 -2.53 -1.56
CA THR A 92 15.04 -1.45 -2.48
C THR A 92 16.15 -0.53 -1.98
N PHE A 93 16.64 -0.65 -0.75
CA PHE A 93 17.70 0.24 -0.22
C PHE A 93 19.11 -0.32 -0.45
N THR A 94 19.94 0.46 -1.14
CA THR A 94 21.37 0.21 -1.38
C THR A 94 22.21 1.48 -1.14
N GLY A 95 23.53 1.36 -1.21
CA GLY A 95 24.47 2.49 -1.10
C GLY A 95 24.98 2.79 0.32
N PRO A 96 25.97 3.70 0.43
CA PRO A 96 26.68 3.98 1.67
C PRO A 96 25.84 4.75 2.70
N TYR A 97 24.76 5.41 2.26
CA TYR A 97 23.87 6.20 3.11
C TYR A 97 22.55 5.50 3.43
N LYS A 98 22.49 4.17 3.26
CA LYS A 98 21.31 3.37 3.59
C LYS A 98 20.97 3.49 5.09
N PRO A 99 19.70 3.67 5.47
CA PRO A 99 19.32 3.65 6.87
C PRO A 99 19.65 2.30 7.51
N THR A 100 20.12 2.32 8.76
CA THR A 100 20.23 1.10 9.57
C THR A 100 18.82 0.50 9.69
N ILE A 101 18.63 -0.68 9.11
CA ILE A 101 17.33 -1.36 9.16
C ILE A 101 17.12 -1.84 10.60
N THR A 102 16.33 -1.10 11.37
CA THR A 102 15.71 -1.64 12.58
C THR A 102 14.96 -2.90 12.18
N PRO A 103 15.10 -4.03 12.89
CA PRO A 103 14.37 -5.25 12.55
C PRO A 103 12.87 -4.97 12.49
N ILE A 104 12.30 -5.08 11.28
CA ILE A 104 10.86 -5.04 11.05
C ILE A 104 10.43 -6.47 10.76
N ALA A 105 9.29 -6.87 11.32
CA ALA A 105 8.65 -8.14 11.01
C ALA A 105 8.47 -8.30 9.48
N PRO A 106 8.48 -9.54 8.96
CA PRO A 106 8.06 -9.78 7.58
C PRO A 106 6.62 -9.29 7.36
N PRO A 107 6.22 -9.00 6.11
CA PRO A 107 4.84 -8.64 5.82
C PRO A 107 3.90 -9.79 6.21
N GLU A 108 2.73 -9.46 6.75
CA GLU A 108 1.71 -10.44 7.10
C GLU A 108 0.84 -10.85 5.91
N GLY A 109 0.74 -9.98 4.90
CA GLY A 109 0.12 -10.21 3.61
C GLY A 109 1.11 -10.15 2.46
N GLU A 110 0.60 -10.24 1.23
CA GLU A 110 1.45 -10.18 0.04
C GLU A 110 1.78 -8.73 -0.36
N CYS A 111 2.87 -8.59 -1.11
CA CYS A 111 3.26 -7.36 -1.77
C CYS A 111 3.26 -7.57 -3.29
N TYR A 112 2.62 -6.68 -4.04
CA TYR A 112 2.70 -6.68 -5.49
C TYR A 112 3.63 -5.57 -5.97
N ARG A 113 4.52 -5.88 -6.92
CA ARG A 113 5.47 -4.91 -7.50
C ARG A 113 5.22 -4.81 -8.99
N SER A 114 5.14 -3.59 -9.50
CA SER A 114 5.07 -3.33 -10.93
C SER A 114 6.41 -3.60 -11.61
N GLU A 115 6.40 -3.58 -12.94
CA GLU A 115 7.62 -3.35 -13.71
C GLU A 115 8.22 -1.99 -13.34
N SER A 116 9.55 -1.88 -13.47
CA SER A 116 10.27 -0.65 -13.22
C SER A 116 10.29 0.24 -14.45
N VAL A 117 10.25 1.55 -14.23
CA VAL A 117 10.35 2.58 -15.27
C VAL A 117 11.56 3.45 -14.97
N THR A 118 12.46 3.63 -15.93
CA THR A 118 13.62 4.51 -15.82
C THR A 118 13.38 5.80 -16.58
N LEU A 119 13.70 6.93 -15.95
CA LEU A 119 13.57 8.28 -16.50
C LEU A 119 14.88 9.03 -16.30
N ASP A 120 15.25 9.88 -17.26
CA ASP A 120 16.26 10.91 -17.03
C ASP A 120 15.56 12.22 -16.70
N LEU A 121 15.74 12.71 -15.46
CA LEU A 121 15.09 13.93 -14.99
C LEU A 121 15.59 15.18 -15.72
N THR A 122 16.82 15.18 -16.20
CA THR A 122 17.38 16.34 -16.93
C THR A 122 16.79 16.49 -18.33
N ALA A 123 16.24 15.40 -18.88
CA ALA A 123 15.58 15.36 -20.18
C ALA A 123 14.05 15.56 -20.10
N LEU A 124 13.49 15.81 -18.90
CA LEU A 124 12.05 16.02 -18.73
C LEU A 124 11.66 17.47 -19.01
N ASP A 125 10.99 17.68 -20.15
CA ASP A 125 10.26 18.92 -20.42
C ASP A 125 8.84 18.86 -19.82
N GLY A 126 8.75 19.15 -18.52
CA GLY A 126 7.48 19.18 -17.78
C GLY A 126 7.11 17.84 -17.14
N GLU A 127 5.82 17.50 -17.17
CA GLU A 127 5.31 16.28 -16.54
C GLU A 127 5.32 15.08 -17.48
N ARG A 128 5.90 13.97 -17.02
CA ARG A 128 5.89 12.67 -17.68
C ARG A 128 4.96 11.70 -16.96
N SER A 129 3.92 11.25 -17.66
CA SER A 129 3.08 10.16 -17.16
C SER A 129 3.84 8.83 -17.19
N LEU A 130 3.71 8.04 -16.11
CA LEU A 130 4.16 6.64 -16.05
C LEU A 130 3.13 5.66 -16.64
N GLY A 131 1.99 6.17 -17.12
CA GLY A 131 0.87 5.36 -17.57
C GLY A 131 0.10 4.73 -16.42
N ARG A 132 -0.83 3.83 -16.80
CA ARG A 132 -1.70 3.11 -15.87
C ARG A 132 -1.01 1.84 -15.37
N ILE A 133 -0.82 1.75 -14.06
CA ILE A 133 -0.16 0.62 -13.41
C ILE A 133 -1.20 -0.15 -12.62
N THR A 134 -1.36 -1.43 -12.93
CA THR A 134 -2.44 -2.28 -12.37
C THR A 134 -1.91 -3.35 -11.43
N ALA A 135 -2.69 -3.69 -10.41
CA ALA A 135 -2.46 -4.84 -9.53
C ALA A 135 -3.75 -5.67 -9.36
N PRO A 136 -3.64 -6.94 -8.94
CA PRO A 136 -4.82 -7.74 -8.60
C PRO A 136 -5.69 -7.06 -7.54
N GLY A 137 -7.01 -7.29 -7.59
CA GLY A 137 -8.00 -6.58 -6.74
C GLY A 137 -7.90 -6.79 -5.23
N ARG A 138 -7.00 -7.68 -4.77
CA ARG A 138 -6.71 -7.88 -3.34
C ARG A 138 -5.76 -6.82 -2.76
N PHE A 139 -5.02 -6.08 -3.59
CA PHE A 139 -4.02 -5.10 -3.15
C PHE A 139 -4.62 -3.69 -3.01
N THR A 140 -5.68 -3.57 -2.20
CA THR A 140 -6.43 -2.32 -2.01
C THR A 140 -6.03 -1.54 -0.75
N ALA A 141 -5.14 -2.08 0.08
CA ALA A 141 -4.86 -1.49 1.38
C ALA A 141 -3.87 -0.32 1.33
N GLY A 142 -3.16 -0.14 0.22
CA GLY A 142 -2.24 0.97 0.03
C GLY A 142 -1.30 0.72 -1.15
N HIS A 143 -0.58 1.78 -1.52
CA HIS A 143 0.43 1.72 -2.57
C HIS A 143 1.51 2.80 -2.36
N ALA A 144 2.68 2.56 -2.94
CA ALA A 144 3.78 3.50 -2.89
C ALA A 144 4.53 3.55 -4.22
N LEU A 145 4.92 4.75 -4.64
CA LEU A 145 5.93 4.97 -5.66
C LEU A 145 7.30 5.01 -4.99
N ILE A 146 8.20 4.13 -5.40
CA ILE A 146 9.54 3.97 -4.84
C ILE A 146 10.57 4.27 -5.93
N ALA A 147 11.56 5.10 -5.62
CA ALA A 147 12.77 5.19 -6.42
C ALA A 147 13.75 4.11 -5.97
N THR A 148 13.93 3.09 -6.81
CA THR A 148 14.76 1.93 -6.50
C THR A 148 16.23 2.15 -6.83
N ASN A 149 16.53 3.09 -7.73
CA ASN A 149 17.88 3.50 -8.06
C ASN A 149 17.88 4.92 -8.62
N VAL A 150 18.89 5.71 -8.26
CA VAL A 150 19.14 7.08 -8.71
C VAL A 150 20.63 7.16 -8.98
N THR A 151 20.97 7.52 -10.20
CA THR A 151 22.34 7.77 -10.62
C THR A 151 22.42 9.13 -11.26
N ALA A 152 23.53 9.84 -11.03
CA ALA A 152 23.78 11.12 -11.67
C ALA A 152 25.18 11.14 -12.26
N THR A 153 25.34 11.92 -13.31
CA THR A 153 26.61 12.13 -14.02
C THR A 153 26.91 13.62 -14.03
N TYR A 154 28.12 13.99 -13.65
CA TYR A 154 28.62 15.35 -13.79
C TYR A 154 28.85 15.70 -15.27
N ARG A 155 28.85 16.98 -15.63
CA ARG A 155 29.19 17.45 -17.00
C ARG A 155 30.59 17.10 -17.50
N ASN A 156 31.47 16.64 -16.63
CA ASN A 156 32.78 16.11 -17.01
C ASN A 156 32.73 14.60 -17.36
N GLY A 157 31.55 13.99 -17.35
CA GLY A 157 31.30 12.58 -17.63
C GLY A 157 31.51 11.62 -16.46
N THR A 158 31.90 12.11 -15.27
CA THR A 158 32.12 11.25 -14.09
C THR A 158 30.82 10.98 -13.32
N THR A 159 30.69 9.78 -12.77
CA THR A 159 29.53 9.40 -11.95
C THR A 159 29.59 10.04 -10.57
N VAL A 160 28.47 10.59 -10.13
CA VAL A 160 28.30 11.08 -8.75
C VAL A 160 28.22 9.89 -7.80
N THR A 161 29.08 9.84 -6.79
CA THR A 161 29.12 8.75 -5.80
C THR A 161 28.41 9.08 -4.49
N GLY A 162 28.21 10.37 -4.20
CA GLY A 162 27.72 10.88 -2.92
C GLY A 162 26.24 11.27 -2.93
N ILE A 163 25.32 10.39 -3.36
CA ILE A 163 23.88 10.70 -3.38
C ILE A 163 23.17 10.03 -2.19
N LYS A 164 22.62 10.83 -1.28
CA LYS A 164 21.69 10.35 -0.24
C LYS A 164 20.33 10.01 -0.83
N ASP A 165 19.72 8.94 -0.31
CA ASP A 165 18.44 8.41 -0.75
C ASP A 165 18.41 8.01 -2.23
N ALA A 166 19.57 7.64 -2.78
CA ALA A 166 19.72 7.17 -4.15
C ALA A 166 19.01 5.84 -4.43
N SER A 167 18.53 5.16 -3.40
CA SER A 167 18.02 3.81 -3.51
C SER A 167 17.02 3.53 -2.41
N GLY A 168 15.84 3.07 -2.79
CA GLY A 168 14.74 2.73 -1.89
C GLY A 168 13.99 3.93 -1.34
N LYS A 169 14.16 5.10 -1.94
CA LYS A 169 13.44 6.30 -1.51
C LYS A 169 11.94 6.13 -1.76
N ARG A 170 11.17 6.33 -0.69
CA ARG A 170 9.71 6.44 -0.74
C ARG A 170 9.36 7.79 -1.36
N VAL A 171 9.00 7.79 -2.65
CA VAL A 171 8.66 9.03 -3.37
C VAL A 171 7.28 9.51 -2.95
N ARG A 172 6.30 8.59 -2.93
CA ARG A 172 4.93 8.86 -2.50
C ARG A 172 4.37 7.60 -1.85
N VAL A 173 3.74 7.74 -0.70
CA VAL A 173 3.08 6.65 0.02
C VAL A 173 1.62 7.04 0.21
N VAL A 174 0.71 6.14 -0.12
CA VAL A 174 -0.74 6.38 -0.03
C VAL A 174 -1.39 5.17 0.65
N ASP A 175 -2.07 5.46 1.75
CA ASP A 175 -2.90 4.49 2.45
C ASP A 175 -4.24 4.31 1.74
N GLY A 176 -4.71 3.07 1.67
CA GLY A 176 -6.00 2.73 1.07
C GLY A 176 -6.00 2.64 -0.47
N PRO A 177 -7.20 2.52 -1.06
CA PRO A 177 -7.34 2.30 -2.49
C PRO A 177 -6.92 3.53 -3.31
N PRO A 178 -6.42 3.35 -4.54
CA PRO A 178 -6.08 4.46 -5.42
C PRO A 178 -7.28 5.40 -5.65
N ALA A 179 -7.09 6.70 -5.46
CA ALA A 179 -8.15 7.70 -5.53
C ALA A 179 -8.06 8.65 -6.74
N GLY A 180 -7.04 8.48 -7.59
CA GLY A 180 -6.84 9.32 -8.78
C GLY A 180 -5.39 9.31 -9.27
N PRO A 181 -5.05 10.16 -10.23
CA PRO A 181 -3.68 10.37 -10.64
C PRO A 181 -2.90 11.13 -9.57
N TYR A 182 -1.65 10.72 -9.33
CA TYR A 182 -0.75 11.36 -8.37
C TYR A 182 0.37 12.09 -9.12
N ARG A 183 0.67 13.31 -8.69
CA ARG A 183 1.77 14.12 -9.24
C ARG A 183 2.92 14.12 -8.24
N VAL A 184 4.14 13.94 -8.73
CA VAL A 184 5.35 13.95 -7.92
C VAL A 184 6.43 14.77 -8.62
N THR A 185 7.08 15.64 -7.87
CA THR A 185 8.22 16.42 -8.34
C THR A 185 9.48 15.85 -7.71
N LEU A 186 10.45 15.47 -8.54
CA LEU A 186 11.70 14.82 -8.12
C LEU A 186 12.89 15.74 -8.36
N SER A 187 13.75 15.87 -7.35
CA SER A 187 14.85 16.83 -7.38
C SER A 187 16.13 16.21 -6.83
N LEU A 188 17.25 16.73 -7.32
CA LEU A 188 18.58 16.45 -6.78
C LEU A 188 19.11 17.77 -6.20
N GLN A 189 19.36 17.81 -4.91
CA GLN A 189 19.81 19.03 -4.23
C GLN A 189 21.25 18.89 -3.77
N ALA A 190 22.07 19.92 -3.98
CA ALA A 190 23.46 19.97 -3.53
C ALA A 190 23.53 20.38 -2.05
N TYR A 191 24.47 19.79 -1.30
CA TYR A 191 24.74 20.12 0.10
C TYR A 191 26.25 20.13 0.36
N ASP A 192 26.77 21.26 0.85
CA ASP A 192 28.20 21.41 1.13
C ASP A 192 28.60 21.02 2.56
N ASP A 193 27.61 20.86 3.47
CA ASP A 193 27.84 20.67 4.91
C ASP A 193 27.56 19.22 5.40
N ARG A 194 27.54 18.25 4.47
CA ARG A 194 27.10 16.88 4.73
C ARG A 194 28.12 15.84 4.24
N PRO A 195 28.04 14.60 4.75
CA PRO A 195 28.90 13.51 4.27
C PRO A 195 28.51 12.99 2.87
N TYR A 196 27.55 13.62 2.20
CA TYR A 196 27.06 13.34 0.86
C TYR A 196 27.01 14.66 0.09
N ASP A 197 27.33 14.63 -1.19
CA ASP A 197 27.36 15.81 -2.06
C ASP A 197 25.95 16.22 -2.49
N TYR A 198 25.07 15.24 -2.67
CA TYR A 198 23.69 15.46 -3.09
C TYR A 198 22.67 14.66 -2.30
N TRP A 199 21.44 15.14 -2.31
CA TRP A 199 20.29 14.43 -1.77
C TRP A 199 19.18 14.37 -2.82
N PHE A 200 18.74 13.16 -3.12
CA PHE A 200 17.55 12.94 -3.93
C PHE A 200 16.29 13.12 -3.09
N VAL A 201 15.46 14.10 -3.43
CA VAL A 201 14.27 14.51 -2.65
C VAL A 201 13.00 14.46 -3.48
N THR A 202 11.85 14.43 -2.80
CA THR A 202 10.55 14.68 -3.43
C THR A 202 10.12 16.04 -2.91
N GLU A 203 9.76 16.96 -3.79
CA GLU A 203 9.24 18.26 -3.37
C GLU A 203 7.79 18.09 -2.88
N GLU A 204 7.44 18.77 -1.78
CA GLU A 204 6.06 18.83 -1.32
C GLU A 204 5.27 19.75 -2.26
N ASN A 205 4.24 19.19 -2.90
CA ASN A 205 3.27 19.93 -3.72
C ASN A 205 2.03 20.25 -2.91
#